data_AF-A0A5A9PSD4-F1
#
_entry.id   AF-A0A5A9PSD4-F1
#
_cell.length_a   1.000
_cell.length_b   1.000
_cell.length_c   1.000
_cell.angle_alpha   90.00
_cell.angle_beta   90.00
_cell.angle_gamma   90.00
#
_symmetry.space_group_name_H-M   'P 1'
#
loop_
_entity.id
_entity.type
_entity.pdbx_description
1 polymer ?
#
loop_
_entity_poly.entity_id
_entity_poly.type
_entity_poly.pdbx_seq_one_letter_code
_entity_poly.pdbx_strand_id
1 'polypeptide(L)' 'MRSLGIARLGVWKNLLQVRRKGYRGNRKGEGFILGGLYVIGPQNQGILFEHQEKEFGDKADLSQVLKAVGGIQTKEK' A
#
# COMPACT_ATOMS: atom_id res chain seq x y z
N MET A 1 1.53 -1.74 26.79
CA MET A 1 0.64 -1.09 25.81
C MET A 1 0.99 -1.56 24.40
N ARG A 2 0.58 -2.77 23.99
CA ARG A 2 0.87 -3.35 22.65
C ARG A 2 -0.38 -3.75 21.87
N SER A 3 -1.57 -3.65 22.49
CA SER A 3 -2.85 -4.16 21.98
C SER A 3 -3.73 -3.11 21.27
N LEU A 4 -3.39 -1.82 21.31
CA LEU A 4 -4.22 -0.75 20.76
C LEU A 4 -4.16 -0.65 19.22
N GLY A 5 -3.14 -1.23 18.58
CA GLY A 5 -3.06 -1.28 17.11
C GLY A 5 -4.15 -2.12 16.46
N ILE A 6 -4.67 -3.13 17.18
CA ILE A 6 -5.71 -4.07 16.70
C ILE A 6 -7.13 -3.50 16.94
N ALA A 7 -7.27 -2.45 17.75
CA ALA A 7 -8.55 -1.83 18.09
C ALA A 7 -9.02 -0.78 17.06
N ARG A 8 -8.23 -0.49 16.02
CA ARG A 8 -8.65 0.45 14.97
C ARG A 8 -9.79 -0.15 14.15
N LEU A 9 -10.92 0.56 14.12
CA LEU A 9 -12.10 0.15 13.35
C LEU A 9 -11.79 -0.07 11.85
N GLY A 10 -10.80 0.64 11.30
CA GLY A 10 -10.33 0.48 9.92
C GLY A 10 -9.80 -0.93 9.63
N VAL A 11 -8.97 -1.47 10.52
CA VAL A 11 -8.41 -2.83 10.40
C VAL A 11 -9.51 -3.90 10.34
N TRP A 12 -10.57 -3.77 11.15
CA TRP A 12 -11.71 -4.69 11.14
C TRP A 12 -12.52 -4.62 9.83
N LYS A 13 -12.75 -3.41 9.30
CA LYS A 13 -13.39 -3.22 7.98
C LYS A 13 -12.57 -3.86 6.87
N ASN A 14 -11.26 -3.64 6.87
CA ASN A 14 -10.35 -4.22 5.89
C ASN A 14 -10.38 -5.75 5.95
N LEU A 15 -10.31 -6.33 7.15
CA LEU A 15 -10.37 -7.78 7.34
C LEU A 15 -11.69 -8.39 6.83
N LEU A 16 -12.82 -7.76 7.13
CA LEU A 16 -14.14 -8.19 6.63
C LEU A 16 -14.21 -8.15 5.10
N GLN A 17 -13.71 -7.06 4.49
CA GLN A 17 -13.71 -6.90 3.03
C GLN A 17 -12.84 -7.97 2.34
N VAL A 18 -11.65 -8.24 2.88
CA VAL A 18 -10.71 -9.22 2.32
C VAL A 18 -11.24 -10.64 2.50
N ARG A 19 -11.91 -10.93 3.63
CA ARG A 19 -12.64 -12.21 3.85
C ARG A 19 -13.76 -12.42 2.84
N ARG A 20 -14.57 -11.38 2.56
CA ARG A 20 -15.64 -11.45 1.54
C ARG A 20 -15.10 -11.71 0.13
N LYS A 21 -13.91 -11.21 -0.19
CA LYS A 21 -13.24 -11.43 -1.49
C LYS A 21 -12.48 -12.76 -1.59
N GLY A 22 -12.50 -13.59 -0.54
CA GLY A 22 -11.86 -14.92 -0.54
C GLY A 22 -10.33 -14.90 -0.61
N TYR A 23 -9.70 -13.75 -0.34
CA TYR A 23 -8.26 -13.59 -0.54
C TYR A 23 -7.47 -14.31 0.57
N ARG A 24 -6.76 -15.39 0.21
CA ARG A 24 -5.78 -16.05 1.07
C ARG A 24 -4.41 -15.38 0.88
N GLY A 25 -4.21 -14.24 1.52
CA GLY A 25 -2.89 -13.60 1.59
C GLY A 25 -1.90 -14.42 2.45
N ASN A 26 -0.62 -14.17 2.25
CA ASN A 26 0.43 -14.73 3.10
C ASN A 26 0.32 -14.13 4.51
N ARG A 27 -0.03 -14.94 5.51
CA ARG A 27 -0.06 -14.54 6.93
C ARG A 27 1.22 -14.88 7.68
N LYS A 28 2.25 -15.37 6.98
CA LYS A 28 3.52 -15.77 7.58
C LYS A 28 4.40 -14.51 7.75
N GLY A 29 4.51 -14.04 8.98
CA GLY A 29 5.27 -12.86 9.38
C GLY A 29 4.75 -12.28 10.70
N GLU A 30 5.45 -11.31 11.28
CA GLU A 30 5.01 -10.64 12.51
C GLU A 30 3.70 -9.87 12.35
N GLY A 31 3.44 -9.32 11.15
CA GLY A 31 2.20 -8.58 10.86
C GLY A 31 2.06 -7.27 11.64
N PHE A 32 3.16 -6.76 12.21
CA PHE A 32 3.22 -5.50 12.96
C PHE A 32 3.89 -4.36 12.20
N ILE A 33 4.51 -4.65 11.04
CA ILE A 33 5.19 -3.65 10.21
C ILE A 33 4.19 -3.13 9.17
N LEU A 34 4.04 -1.80 9.10
CA LEU A 34 3.26 -1.13 8.06
C LEU A 34 4.09 -1.02 6.79
N GLY A 35 3.47 -1.32 5.65
CA GLY A 35 4.11 -1.24 4.34
C GLY A 35 4.09 0.16 3.75
N GLY A 36 4.60 0.25 2.53
CA GLY A 36 4.47 1.42 1.69
C GLY A 36 4.70 1.08 0.22
N LEU A 37 4.18 1.91 -0.67
CA LEU A 37 4.33 1.80 -2.11
C LEU A 37 4.90 3.12 -2.65
N TYR A 38 5.96 3.01 -3.44
CA TYR A 38 6.57 4.14 -4.12
C TYR A 38 6.60 3.88 -5.62
N VAL A 39 6.29 4.91 -6.41
CA VAL A 39 6.57 4.95 -7.85
C VAL A 39 7.75 5.88 -8.04
N ILE A 40 8.85 5.35 -8.58
CA ILE A 40 10.10 6.07 -8.76
C ILE A 40 10.39 6.14 -10.26
N GLY A 41 10.56 7.35 -10.77
CA GLY A 41 10.93 7.61 -12.15
C GLY A 41 12.44 7.44 -12.39
N PRO A 42 12.86 7.24 -13.64
CA PRO A 42 14.26 7.07 -14.00
C PRO A 42 15.10 8.35 -13.79
N GLN A 43 16.40 8.17 -13.58
CA GLN A 43 17.38 9.26 -13.47
C GLN A 43 16.99 10.29 -12.39
N ASN A 44 16.83 11.56 -12.78
CA ASN A 44 16.51 12.67 -11.89
C ASN A 44 15.00 12.91 -11.76
N GLN A 45 14.15 12.01 -12.29
CA GLN A 45 12.70 12.17 -12.20
C GLN A 45 12.18 11.97 -10.76
N GLY A 46 12.91 11.22 -9.92
CA GLY A 46 12.63 11.10 -8.49
C GLY A 46 11.36 10.31 -8.16
N ILE A 47 10.76 10.58 -7.00
CA ILE A 47 9.55 9.90 -6.53
C ILE A 47 8.32 10.58 -7.14
N LEU A 48 7.54 9.81 -7.90
CA LEU A 48 6.33 10.25 -8.58
C LEU A 48 5.05 9.98 -7.78
N PHE A 49 5.10 8.99 -6.89
CA PHE A 49 4.00 8.67 -5.99
C PHE A 49 4.54 7.97 -4.75
N GLU A 50 3.91 8.25 -3.62
CA GLU A 50 4.17 7.61 -2.34
C GLU A 50 2.84 7.30 -1.66
N HIS A 51 2.74 6.09 -1.15
CA HIS A 51 1.67 5.67 -0.26
C HIS A 51 2.30 4.95 0.93
N GLN A 52 2.26 5.55 2.10
CA GLN A 52 2.58 4.88 3.35
C GLN A 52 1.30 4.28 3.93
N GLU A 53 1.32 2.98 4.26
CA GLU A 53 0.17 2.35 4.90
C GLU A 53 -0.06 2.97 6.28
N LYS A 54 -1.24 3.57 6.51
CA LYS A 54 -1.56 4.19 7.81
C LYS A 54 -1.96 3.15 8.86
N GLU A 55 -2.52 2.04 8.39
CA GLU A 55 -2.99 0.92 9.19
C GLU A 55 -3.02 -0.36 8.35
N PHE A 56 -3.07 -1.52 9.02
CA PHE A 56 -2.99 -2.80 8.33
C PHE A 56 -4.11 -2.99 7.31
N GLY A 57 -3.71 -3.31 6.08
CA GLY A 57 -4.63 -3.49 4.96
C GLY A 57 -5.19 -2.19 4.40
N ASP A 58 -4.67 -1.03 4.81
CA ASP A 58 -4.73 0.20 4.01
C ASP A 58 -4.05 -0.07 2.67
N LYS A 59 -4.67 0.36 1.58
CA LYS A 59 -4.22 0.02 0.22
C LYS A 59 -4.01 1.30 -0.55
N ALA A 60 -2.93 1.33 -1.31
CA ALA A 60 -2.70 2.38 -2.30
C ALA A 60 -3.87 2.42 -3.31
N ASP A 61 -4.29 3.63 -3.68
CA ASP A 61 -5.26 3.81 -4.75
C ASP A 61 -4.62 3.43 -6.09
N LEU A 62 -5.08 2.32 -6.67
CA LEU A 62 -4.58 1.80 -7.93
C LEU A 62 -4.71 2.81 -9.08
N SER A 63 -5.73 3.66 -9.08
CA SER A 63 -5.91 4.68 -10.12
C SER A 63 -4.83 5.75 -10.06
N GLN A 64 -4.45 6.16 -8.84
CA GLN A 64 -3.35 7.10 -8.62
C GLN A 64 -2.01 6.46 -8.96
N VAL A 65 -1.81 5.18 -8.60
CA VAL A 65 -0.61 4.43 -8.95
C VAL A 65 -0.46 4.35 -10.47
N LEU A 66 -1.51 3.94 -11.19
CA LEU A 66 -1.48 3.85 -12.66
C LEU A 66 -1.24 5.21 -13.31
N LYS A 67 -1.84 6.27 -12.78
CA LYS A 67 -1.61 7.64 -13.24
C LYS A 67 -0.15 8.07 -13.05
N ALA A 68 0.43 7.77 -11.89
CA ALA A 68 1.83 8.08 -11.60
C ALA A 68 2.79 7.28 -12.50
N VAL A 69 2.50 5.99 -12.73
CA VAL A 69 3.26 5.15 -13.65
C VAL A 69 3.15 5.66 -15.09
N GLY A 70 1.96 6.07 -15.54
CA GLY A 70 1.77 6.68 -16.86
C GLY A 70 2.46 8.03 -17.04
N GLY A 71 2.84 8.70 -15.94
CA GLY A 71 3.62 9.94 -15.95
C GLY A 71 5.14 9.73 -15.99
N ILE A 72 5.62 8.49 -16.02
CA ILE A 72 7.05 8.19 -16.16
C ILE A 72 7.53 8.66 -17.53
N GLN A 73 8.57 9.50 -17.55
CA GLN A 73 9.17 9.97 -18.79
C GLN A 73 10.38 9.10 -19.11
N THR A 74 10.19 8.12 -19.99
CA THR A 74 11.30 7.34 -20.55
C THR A 74 12.00 8.17 -21.63
N LYS A 75 12.86 9.11 -21.22
CA LYS A 75 13.82 9.69 -22.17
C LYS A 75 14.97 8.70 -22.33
N GLU A 76 14.84 7.80 -23.31
CA GLU A 76 16.02 7.27 -23.99
C GLU A 76 16.68 8.45 -24.70
N LYS A 77 17.89 8.78 -24.27
CA LYS A 77 18.72 9.80 -24.89
C LYS A 77 19.55 9.14 -25.97
#